data_AF-A0AAU5HHA7-F1
#
_entry.id   AF-A0AAU5HHA7-F1
#
_cell.length_a   1.000
_cell.length_b   1.000
_cell.length_c   1.000
_cell.angle_alpha   90.00
_cell.angle_beta   90.00
_cell.angle_gamma   90.00
#
_symmetry.space_group_name_H-M   'P 1'
#
loop_
_entity.id
_entity.type
_entity.pdbx_description
1 polymer ?
#
loop_
_entity_poly.entity_id
_entity_poly.type
_entity_poly.pdbx_seq_one_letter_code
_entity_poly.pdbx_strand_id
1 'polypeptide(L)'
;MPTLLSVNVGMPKDVPWQGKTVYTGVWKYPVVGPAMVRRLNIDGDGQGDTAGHGGEQRAVLVYQIQSYRHWQRHFGRDDLDYGRFGENLTVDGLLDDEVCIGDRYRIGEAEFEVTQPRVTCYRVGMRFGEPELAALLVSHHRPGFYMRVVREGRVQAGDRIVRTRTGPGALSVADTDALLYLPGRDPAKLRLALDVPALSPGWQGSFRELLAAADGTTTTTGPAWEGFRPLRVTDVVPESTTVTSIRLTAPDDSPLPVARAGQYLTLRVPATTGPAPVRSYSLSAAPDAGSYRISVKHEPHGTASGYLTTRLRPGAVLEVAAPRGEFVYAEDSGPVLLVSAGIGLTPVLSMLHALAGEGSKREVWWIHGARGPREHPLAAEAHDLLTSLPGAHEHVFYSAATPEELRHAHATPGRLTKDKLIALSVPADATAYICGPAPFMTDMREALTEAGINPTHIHTELFGTLGAINPGLTDHPARAPHLPPGPPGTGPLVTFARSGIAVPFDADTHGSVLELADACDVPTRWSCRTGVCHTCVTPLLSGTITYSPDPLEPPADSEILICCARPGTDIVLDM
;
A
#
# COMPACT_ATOMS: atom_id res chain seq x y z
N MET A 1 40.39 -19.59 0.01
CA MET A 1 39.21 -20.25 -0.57
C MET A 1 38.06 -20.01 0.37
N PRO A 2 36.83 -19.77 -0.13
CA PRO A 2 35.74 -19.45 0.76
C PRO A 2 35.33 -20.60 1.68
N THR A 3 34.97 -20.27 2.92
CA THR A 3 34.72 -21.24 4.00
C THR A 3 33.54 -20.81 4.86
N LEU A 4 32.74 -21.78 5.30
CA LEU A 4 31.66 -21.57 6.26
C LEU A 4 32.25 -21.42 7.67
N LEU A 5 32.09 -20.26 8.30
CA LEU A 5 32.60 -19.99 9.65
C LEU A 5 31.63 -20.38 10.75
N SER A 6 30.33 -20.23 10.49
CA SER A 6 29.28 -20.53 11.47
C SER A 6 27.97 -20.91 10.80
N VAL A 7 27.28 -21.88 11.38
CA VAL A 7 25.86 -22.10 11.16
C VAL A 7 25.12 -21.51 12.35
N ASN A 8 24.21 -20.59 12.10
CA ASN A 8 23.41 -19.92 13.12
C ASN A 8 21.93 -20.23 12.91
N VAL A 9 21.25 -20.58 13.99
CA VAL A 9 19.81 -20.87 13.97
C VAL A 9 19.10 -20.16 15.12
N GLY A 10 17.81 -19.90 14.96
CA GLY A 10 16.97 -19.40 16.04
C GLY A 10 15.49 -19.58 15.73
N MET A 11 14.73 -20.03 16.73
CA MET A 11 13.27 -20.05 16.62
C MET A 11 12.72 -18.64 16.87
N PRO A 12 11.65 -18.23 16.17
CA PRO A 12 11.03 -16.94 16.39
C PRO A 12 10.50 -16.81 17.81
N LYS A 13 10.63 -15.61 18.36
CA LYS A 13 10.17 -15.28 19.71
C LYS A 13 9.59 -13.88 19.74
N ASP A 14 8.79 -13.63 20.77
CA ASP A 14 8.32 -12.30 21.10
C ASP A 14 9.47 -11.46 21.68
N VAL A 15 9.59 -10.24 21.16
CA VAL A 15 10.58 -9.26 21.59
C VAL A 15 9.86 -7.94 21.88
N PRO A 16 9.97 -7.39 23.10
CA PRO A 16 9.43 -6.08 23.40
C PRO A 16 10.25 -5.00 22.68
N TRP A 17 9.59 -4.14 21.93
CA TRP A 17 10.24 -3.06 21.19
C TRP A 17 9.30 -1.87 21.02
N GLN A 18 9.73 -0.69 21.48
CA GLN A 18 8.95 0.55 21.44
C GLN A 18 7.52 0.42 22.00
N GLY A 19 7.36 -0.31 23.11
CA GLY A 19 6.07 -0.54 23.75
C GLY A 19 5.13 -1.52 23.02
N LYS A 20 5.59 -2.16 21.94
CA LYS A 20 4.86 -3.19 21.18
C LYS A 20 5.59 -4.53 21.24
N THR A 21 4.90 -5.61 20.91
CA THR A 21 5.50 -6.94 20.73
C THR A 21 5.82 -7.21 19.27
N VAL A 22 7.09 -7.57 19.01
CA VAL A 22 7.58 -8.02 17.70
C VAL A 22 7.86 -9.53 17.76
N TYR A 23 7.15 -10.33 16.98
CA TYR A 23 7.46 -11.74 16.78
C TYR A 23 8.47 -11.91 15.64
N THR A 24 9.67 -12.41 15.97
CA THR A 24 10.78 -12.43 15.01
C THR A 24 11.80 -13.53 15.25
N GLY A 25 12.38 -14.05 14.15
CA GLY A 25 13.52 -14.98 14.14
C GLY A 25 14.88 -14.33 13.91
N VAL A 26 15.02 -13.00 14.04
CA VAL A 26 16.31 -12.31 13.80
C VAL A 26 17.38 -12.63 14.87
N TRP A 27 16.98 -13.19 16.02
CA TRP A 27 17.92 -13.70 17.02
C TRP A 27 18.39 -15.11 16.65
N LYS A 28 19.55 -15.19 16.02
CA LYS A 28 20.21 -16.46 15.70
C LYS A 28 21.51 -16.61 16.48
N TYR A 29 21.86 -17.85 16.76
CA TYR A 29 23.04 -18.21 17.56
C TYR A 29 23.80 -19.35 16.89
N PRO A 30 25.14 -19.39 16.99
CA PRO A 30 25.95 -20.47 16.47
C PRO A 30 25.55 -21.84 17.04
N VAL A 31 25.52 -22.86 16.20
CA VAL A 31 25.36 -24.26 16.62
C VAL A 31 26.65 -25.04 16.44
N VAL A 32 26.87 -26.03 17.32
CA VAL A 32 28.04 -26.90 17.28
C VAL A 32 27.71 -28.15 16.46
N GLY A 33 28.58 -28.47 15.50
CA GLY A 33 28.49 -29.67 14.68
C GLY A 33 27.56 -29.55 13.46
N PRO A 34 27.28 -30.66 12.77
CA PRO A 34 26.45 -30.68 11.57
C PRO A 34 25.00 -30.29 11.82
N ALA A 35 24.51 -29.30 11.07
CA ALA A 35 23.11 -28.92 10.99
C ALA A 35 22.50 -29.37 9.67
N MET A 36 21.27 -29.88 9.72
CA MET A 36 20.55 -30.32 8.53
C MET A 36 19.87 -29.12 7.84
N VAL A 37 20.15 -28.95 6.56
CA VAL A 37 19.53 -27.93 5.71
C VAL A 37 18.33 -28.55 5.00
N ARG A 38 17.17 -27.90 5.12
CA ARG A 38 15.89 -28.28 4.52
C ARG A 38 15.49 -27.30 3.43
N ARG A 39 14.51 -27.68 2.60
CA ARG A 39 13.99 -26.83 1.52
C ARG A 39 13.65 -25.40 1.95
N LEU A 40 13.15 -25.21 3.18
CA LEU A 40 12.63 -23.92 3.65
C LEU A 40 13.48 -23.25 4.74
N ASN A 41 14.38 -23.99 5.40
CA ASN A 41 15.15 -23.51 6.56
C ASN A 41 16.33 -24.44 6.89
N ILE A 42 17.02 -24.17 8.00
CA ILE A 42 17.96 -25.09 8.65
C ILE A 42 17.26 -25.66 9.89
N ASP A 43 17.41 -26.96 10.19
CA ASP A 43 16.84 -27.58 11.39
C ASP A 43 17.26 -26.77 12.64
N GLY A 44 16.28 -26.32 13.43
CA GLY A 44 16.47 -25.43 14.58
C GLY A 44 16.27 -23.93 14.29
N ASP A 45 16.07 -23.55 13.03
CA ASP A 45 15.75 -22.18 12.60
C ASP A 45 14.28 -22.04 12.23
N GLY A 46 13.67 -20.90 12.57
CA GLY A 46 12.31 -20.60 12.16
C GLY A 46 12.11 -19.14 11.75
N GLN A 47 10.97 -18.88 11.10
CA GLN A 47 10.62 -17.59 10.52
C GLN A 47 9.35 -17.07 11.20
N GLY A 48 9.42 -15.86 11.79
CA GLY A 48 8.30 -15.29 12.55
C GLY A 48 7.17 -14.73 11.68
N ASP A 49 7.44 -14.50 10.40
CA ASP A 49 6.51 -13.87 9.47
C ASP A 49 6.71 -14.51 8.10
N THR A 50 5.91 -15.53 7.78
CA THR A 50 6.05 -16.28 6.52
C THR A 50 5.53 -15.51 5.30
N ALA A 51 4.73 -14.46 5.50
CA ALA A 51 4.20 -13.61 4.43
C ALA A 51 5.27 -12.61 3.93
N GLY A 52 6.06 -12.03 4.84
CA GLY A 52 7.11 -11.06 4.52
C GLY A 52 8.54 -11.58 4.62
N HIS A 53 8.79 -12.66 5.35
CA HIS A 53 10.13 -13.10 5.77
C HIS A 53 10.23 -14.62 5.79
N GLY A 54 10.19 -15.22 4.60
CA GLY A 54 10.35 -16.66 4.51
C GLY A 54 10.11 -17.26 3.14
N GLY A 55 9.89 -18.57 3.14
CA GLY A 55 9.63 -19.35 1.94
C GLY A 55 10.89 -19.75 1.18
N GLU A 56 10.69 -20.50 0.09
CA GLU A 56 11.77 -21.13 -0.66
C GLU A 56 12.84 -20.15 -1.11
N GLN A 57 12.45 -18.94 -1.55
CA GLN A 57 13.36 -17.92 -2.03
C GLN A 57 14.23 -17.27 -0.94
N ARG A 58 13.96 -17.56 0.34
CA ARG A 58 14.63 -16.94 1.50
C ARG A 58 15.00 -17.97 2.57
N ALA A 59 15.25 -19.21 2.15
CA ALA A 59 15.48 -20.33 3.05
C ALA A 59 16.72 -20.14 3.93
N VAL A 60 17.80 -19.57 3.38
CA VAL A 60 19.07 -19.38 4.08
C VAL A 60 19.61 -17.97 3.81
N LEU A 61 19.84 -17.19 4.86
CA LEU A 61 20.51 -15.88 4.79
C LEU A 61 22.02 -16.05 5.00
N VAL A 62 22.83 -15.44 4.14
CA VAL A 62 24.29 -15.44 4.20
C VAL A 62 24.81 -14.06 4.55
N TYR A 63 25.85 -14.00 5.39
CA TYR A 63 26.56 -12.77 5.68
C TYR A 63 28.06 -13.00 5.89
N GLN A 64 28.88 -12.06 5.42
CA GLN A 64 30.33 -12.24 5.30
C GLN A 64 31.08 -11.64 6.49
N ILE A 65 32.16 -12.30 6.92
CA ILE A 65 33.05 -11.79 7.98
C ILE A 65 33.70 -10.44 7.61
N GLN A 66 33.86 -10.17 6.32
CA GLN A 66 34.35 -8.90 5.81
C GLN A 66 33.37 -7.76 6.14
N SER A 67 32.06 -8.02 6.02
CA SER A 67 31.02 -7.05 6.41
C SER A 67 30.97 -6.88 7.93
N TYR A 68 31.14 -7.95 8.71
CA TYR A 68 31.33 -7.84 10.18
C TYR A 68 32.46 -6.89 10.55
N ARG A 69 33.67 -7.10 9.99
CA ARG A 69 34.85 -6.26 10.25
C ARG A 69 34.64 -4.81 9.82
N HIS A 70 33.86 -4.58 8.77
CA HIS A 70 33.45 -3.24 8.35
C HIS A 70 32.60 -2.57 9.42
N TRP A 71 31.55 -3.23 9.91
CA TRP A 71 30.66 -2.67 10.93
C TRP A 71 31.34 -2.49 12.28
N GLN A 72 32.24 -3.39 12.68
CA GLN A 72 33.08 -3.20 13.87
C GLN A 72 33.87 -1.90 13.81
N ARG A 73 34.50 -1.61 12.65
CA ARG A 73 35.24 -0.35 12.45
C ARG A 73 34.32 0.86 12.36
N HIS A 74 33.21 0.74 11.63
CA HIS A 74 32.28 1.86 11.41
C HIS A 74 31.65 2.34 12.73
N PHE A 75 31.20 1.42 13.57
CA PHE A 75 30.57 1.75 14.86
C PHE A 75 31.55 1.77 16.04
N GLY A 76 32.82 1.40 15.84
CA GLY A 76 33.82 1.35 16.91
C GLY A 76 33.52 0.31 17.99
N ARG A 77 33.03 -0.87 17.61
CA ARG A 77 32.62 -1.95 18.53
C ARG A 77 33.28 -3.27 18.18
N ASP A 78 33.57 -4.08 19.20
CA ASP A 78 34.18 -5.40 19.11
C ASP A 78 33.24 -6.55 19.54
N ASP A 79 32.00 -6.22 19.89
CA ASP A 79 30.97 -7.12 20.46
C ASP A 79 30.15 -7.92 19.41
N LEU A 80 30.63 -8.04 18.18
CA LEU A 80 29.87 -8.66 17.09
C LEU A 80 30.12 -10.17 16.97
N ASP A 81 29.17 -10.97 17.45
CA ASP A 81 29.16 -12.43 17.27
C ASP A 81 28.44 -12.90 16.00
N TYR A 82 28.72 -14.12 15.56
CA TYR A 82 28.05 -14.75 14.42
C TYR A 82 26.53 -14.90 14.65
N GLY A 83 25.74 -14.64 13.61
CA GLY A 83 24.28 -14.59 13.68
C GLY A 83 23.71 -13.23 14.10
N ARG A 84 24.56 -12.24 14.40
CA ARG A 84 24.14 -10.90 14.86
C ARG A 84 23.29 -10.15 13.83
N PHE A 85 23.48 -10.42 12.54
CA PHE A 85 22.67 -9.82 11.47
C PHE A 85 21.47 -10.70 11.08
N GLY A 86 21.16 -11.73 11.87
CA GLY A 86 20.08 -12.69 11.62
C GLY A 86 20.39 -13.69 10.51
N GLU A 87 21.65 -13.77 10.08
CA GLU A 87 22.07 -14.70 9.04
C GLU A 87 22.14 -16.13 9.55
N ASN A 88 21.85 -17.07 8.67
CA ASN A 88 22.00 -18.50 8.92
C ASN A 88 23.45 -18.97 8.73
N LEU A 89 24.15 -18.41 7.76
CA LEU A 89 25.52 -18.80 7.43
C LEU A 89 26.43 -17.58 7.51
N THR A 90 27.37 -17.60 8.45
CA THR A 90 28.47 -16.64 8.48
C THR A 90 29.64 -17.22 7.69
N VAL A 91 30.15 -16.49 6.69
CA VAL A 91 31.15 -17.01 5.74
C VAL A 91 32.41 -16.14 5.66
N ASP A 92 33.53 -16.74 5.29
CA ASP A 92 34.72 -16.02 4.84
C ASP A 92 34.80 -16.08 3.30
N GLY A 93 34.72 -14.92 2.64
CA GLY A 93 34.57 -14.78 1.20
C GLY A 93 33.12 -14.52 0.77
N LEU A 94 32.80 -14.73 -0.51
CA LEU A 94 31.47 -14.49 -1.09
C LEU A 94 31.01 -13.02 -0.89
N LEU A 95 31.84 -12.06 -1.28
CA LEU A 95 31.51 -10.64 -1.12
C LEU A 95 30.27 -10.27 -1.93
N ASP A 96 29.49 -9.30 -1.44
CA ASP A 96 28.22 -8.87 -2.06
C ASP A 96 28.43 -8.33 -3.50
N ASP A 97 29.60 -7.79 -3.81
CA ASP A 97 30.00 -7.30 -5.13
C ASP A 97 30.58 -8.40 -6.06
N GLU A 98 30.86 -9.60 -5.53
CA GLU A 98 31.38 -10.74 -6.28
C GLU A 98 30.32 -11.81 -6.57
N VAL A 99 29.39 -12.02 -5.64
CA VAL A 99 28.33 -13.04 -5.74
C VAL A 99 27.21 -12.55 -6.63
N CYS A 100 26.82 -13.35 -7.63
CA CYS A 100 25.75 -13.01 -8.56
C CYS A 100 24.43 -13.73 -8.24
N ILE A 101 23.31 -13.11 -8.59
CA ILE A 101 21.99 -13.76 -8.53
C ILE A 101 21.99 -14.97 -9.48
N GLY A 102 21.53 -16.12 -8.98
CA GLY A 102 21.54 -17.40 -9.69
C GLY A 102 22.85 -18.19 -9.61
N ASP A 103 23.89 -17.67 -8.94
CA ASP A 103 25.06 -18.49 -8.58
C ASP A 103 24.64 -19.68 -7.73
N ARG A 104 25.31 -20.82 -7.91
CA ARG A 104 25.12 -22.00 -7.06
C ARG A 104 26.36 -22.36 -6.29
N TYR A 105 26.15 -22.70 -5.03
CA TYR A 105 27.21 -23.04 -4.10
C TYR A 105 26.91 -24.37 -3.41
N ARG A 106 27.91 -25.25 -3.38
CA ARG A 106 27.91 -26.44 -2.54
C ARG A 106 28.66 -26.17 -1.26
N ILE A 107 28.04 -26.48 -0.13
CA ILE A 107 28.59 -26.38 1.22
C ILE A 107 28.24 -27.68 1.93
N GLY A 108 29.24 -28.40 2.44
CA GLY A 108 29.02 -29.75 2.96
C GLY A 108 28.32 -30.66 1.93
N GLU A 109 27.18 -31.21 2.34
CA GLU A 109 26.32 -32.06 1.51
C GLU A 109 25.25 -31.27 0.73
N ALA A 110 24.93 -30.04 1.16
CA ALA A 110 23.86 -29.22 0.61
C ALA A 110 24.30 -28.42 -0.64
N GLU A 111 23.33 -28.08 -1.48
CA GLU A 111 23.53 -27.16 -2.61
C GLU A 111 22.48 -26.06 -2.58
N PHE A 112 22.93 -24.84 -2.85
CA PHE A 112 22.15 -23.60 -2.75
C PHE A 112 22.20 -22.82 -4.05
N GLU A 113 21.19 -21.99 -4.28
CA GLU A 113 21.16 -21.00 -5.36
C GLU A 113 20.83 -19.62 -4.80
N VAL A 114 21.59 -18.60 -5.19
CA VAL A 114 21.39 -17.21 -4.77
C VAL A 114 20.14 -16.65 -5.45
N THR A 115 19.22 -16.09 -4.66
CA THR A 115 17.87 -15.71 -5.13
C THR A 115 17.61 -14.22 -5.07
N GLN A 116 18.19 -13.52 -4.09
CA GLN A 116 17.99 -12.09 -3.90
C GLN A 116 18.93 -11.53 -2.83
N PRO A 117 19.18 -10.22 -2.83
CA PRO A 117 19.73 -9.52 -1.67
C PRO A 117 18.82 -9.64 -0.44
N ARG A 118 19.39 -9.31 0.73
CA ARG A 118 18.59 -9.09 1.95
C ARG A 118 17.56 -7.99 1.68
N VAL A 119 16.32 -8.24 2.10
CA VAL A 119 15.32 -7.17 2.15
C VAL A 119 15.58 -6.30 3.37
N THR A 120 15.77 -5.00 3.14
CA THR A 120 16.03 -4.02 4.18
C THR A 120 14.83 -3.85 5.11
N CYS A 121 15.00 -4.20 6.40
CA CYS A 121 13.94 -4.13 7.41
C CYS A 121 14.49 -3.63 8.76
N TYR A 122 13.60 -3.10 9.61
CA TYR A 122 13.96 -2.58 10.93
C TYR A 122 14.54 -3.64 11.90
N ARG A 123 14.24 -4.93 11.70
CA ARG A 123 14.54 -5.98 12.68
C ARG A 123 16.04 -6.22 12.87
N VAL A 124 16.84 -6.04 11.82
CA VAL A 124 18.30 -6.13 11.93
C VAL A 124 18.83 -4.98 12.78
N GLY A 125 18.31 -3.76 12.61
CA GLY A 125 18.65 -2.62 13.46
C GLY A 125 18.25 -2.83 14.92
N MET A 126 17.04 -3.35 15.14
CA MET A 126 16.56 -3.75 16.47
C MET A 126 17.49 -4.78 17.15
N ARG A 127 17.94 -5.81 16.44
CA ARG A 127 18.88 -6.82 16.99
C ARG A 127 20.27 -6.26 17.21
N PHE A 128 20.74 -5.43 16.28
CA PHE A 128 22.08 -4.85 16.32
C PHE A 128 22.20 -3.77 17.39
N GLY A 129 21.08 -3.11 17.71
CA GLY A 129 21.02 -1.94 18.58
C GLY A 129 21.22 -0.63 17.82
N GLU A 130 21.09 -0.61 16.48
CA GLU A 130 21.21 0.60 15.67
C GLU A 130 20.01 0.78 14.71
N PRO A 131 19.12 1.76 14.97
CA PRO A 131 17.93 1.99 14.15
C PRO A 131 18.24 2.22 12.67
N GLU A 132 19.34 2.93 12.37
CA GLU A 132 19.74 3.30 11.01
C GLU A 132 20.39 2.17 10.21
N LEU A 133 20.65 1.02 10.83
CA LEU A 133 21.40 -0.07 10.19
C LEU A 133 20.77 -0.52 8.87
N ALA A 134 19.45 -0.46 8.75
CA ALA A 134 18.73 -0.75 7.51
C ALA A 134 19.24 0.13 6.33
N ALA A 135 19.33 1.44 6.51
CA ALA A 135 19.87 2.36 5.50
C ALA A 135 21.37 2.21 5.31
N LEU A 136 22.12 1.95 6.38
CA LEU A 136 23.56 1.77 6.31
C LEU A 136 23.95 0.53 5.51
N LEU A 137 23.23 -0.59 5.65
CA LEU A 137 23.48 -1.80 4.86
C LEU A 137 23.41 -1.54 3.36
N VAL A 138 22.44 -0.75 2.90
CA VAL A 138 22.26 -0.39 1.49
C VAL A 138 23.33 0.62 1.05
N SER A 139 23.47 1.74 1.77
CA SER A 139 24.40 2.82 1.37
C SER A 139 25.87 2.41 1.40
N HIS A 140 26.24 1.41 2.21
CA HIS A 140 27.58 0.83 2.21
C HIS A 140 27.74 -0.37 1.27
N HIS A 141 26.70 -0.74 0.51
CA HIS A 141 26.67 -1.90 -0.39
C HIS A 141 27.00 -3.23 0.31
N ARG A 142 26.44 -3.44 1.50
CA ARG A 142 26.64 -4.64 2.34
C ARG A 142 25.32 -5.29 2.78
N PRO A 143 24.40 -5.62 1.86
CA PRO A 143 23.09 -6.16 2.24
C PRO A 143 23.20 -7.59 2.81
N GLY A 144 24.16 -8.40 2.37
CA GLY A 144 24.04 -9.86 2.43
C GLY A 144 22.99 -10.38 1.45
N PHE A 145 22.83 -11.70 1.39
CA PHE A 145 21.93 -12.32 0.41
C PHE A 145 21.26 -13.59 0.90
N TYR A 146 20.11 -13.87 0.30
CA TYR A 146 19.38 -15.11 0.50
C TYR A 146 19.73 -16.14 -0.56
N MET A 147 19.63 -17.40 -0.16
CA MET A 147 19.67 -18.55 -1.04
C MET A 147 18.46 -19.44 -0.82
N ARG A 148 18.00 -20.08 -1.90
CA ARG A 148 17.13 -21.25 -1.84
C ARG A 148 17.95 -22.54 -1.78
N VAL A 149 17.34 -23.59 -1.26
CA VAL A 149 17.97 -24.92 -1.15
C VAL A 149 17.61 -25.75 -2.38
N VAL A 150 18.61 -26.04 -3.21
CA VAL A 150 18.49 -26.89 -4.40
C VAL A 150 18.61 -28.37 -4.02
N ARG A 151 19.49 -28.67 -3.05
CA ARG A 151 19.65 -30.00 -2.48
C ARG A 151 19.83 -29.90 -0.98
N GLU A 152 18.95 -30.59 -0.25
CA GLU A 152 19.06 -30.74 1.21
C GLU A 152 20.32 -31.53 1.61
N GLY A 153 20.85 -31.27 2.80
CA GLY A 153 22.04 -31.94 3.29
C GLY A 153 22.61 -31.31 4.56
N ARG A 154 23.58 -31.98 5.18
CA ARG A 154 24.25 -31.44 6.36
C ARG A 154 25.34 -30.43 5.99
N VAL A 155 25.43 -29.37 6.81
CA VAL A 155 26.49 -28.36 6.76
C VAL A 155 27.02 -28.08 8.16
N GLN A 156 28.29 -27.72 8.28
CA GLN A 156 28.92 -27.32 9.54
C GLN A 156 30.00 -26.27 9.34
N ALA A 157 30.33 -25.56 10.43
CA ALA A 157 31.51 -24.70 10.46
C ALA A 157 32.77 -25.48 10.03
N GLY A 158 33.60 -24.84 9.19
CA GLY A 158 34.78 -25.43 8.56
C GLY A 158 34.55 -25.99 7.16
N ASP A 159 33.31 -26.18 6.72
CA ASP A 159 33.02 -26.66 5.37
C ASP A 159 33.52 -25.67 4.31
N ARG A 160 34.13 -26.21 3.24
CA ARG A 160 34.54 -25.42 2.08
C ARG A 160 33.31 -25.04 1.27
N ILE A 161 33.27 -23.80 0.80
CA ILE A 161 32.22 -23.32 -0.10
C ILE A 161 32.75 -23.38 -1.53
N VAL A 162 32.09 -24.17 -2.36
CA VAL A 162 32.50 -24.40 -3.76
C VAL A 162 31.41 -23.89 -4.68
N ARG A 163 31.72 -22.91 -5.53
CA ARG A 163 30.82 -22.47 -6.60
C ARG A 163 30.68 -23.59 -7.64
N THR A 164 29.48 -24.14 -7.78
CA THR A 164 29.16 -25.21 -8.73
C THR A 164 28.62 -24.66 -10.05
N ARG A 165 27.99 -23.49 -10.02
CA ARG A 165 27.46 -22.81 -11.21
C ARG A 165 27.55 -21.30 -11.04
N THR A 166 27.82 -20.60 -12.14
CA THR A 166 27.71 -19.14 -12.20
C THR A 166 26.33 -18.77 -12.74
N GLY A 167 25.67 -17.80 -12.10
CA GLY A 167 24.36 -17.30 -12.49
C GLY A 167 24.39 -16.59 -13.85
N PRO A 168 23.26 -16.50 -14.55
CA PRO A 168 23.16 -15.72 -15.78
C PRO A 168 23.27 -14.21 -15.48
N GLY A 169 23.84 -13.44 -16.42
CA GLY A 169 23.76 -11.98 -16.41
C GLY A 169 24.79 -11.22 -15.55
N ALA A 170 25.68 -11.89 -14.81
CA ALA A 170 26.73 -11.24 -14.02
C ALA A 170 26.22 -10.08 -13.12
N LEU A 171 24.99 -10.19 -12.62
CA LEU A 171 24.39 -9.18 -11.75
C LEU A 171 24.70 -9.53 -10.28
N SER A 172 25.57 -8.75 -9.66
CA SER A 172 26.00 -8.98 -8.28
C SER A 172 24.86 -8.71 -7.28
N VAL A 173 24.99 -9.24 -6.07
CA VAL A 173 24.06 -8.96 -4.96
C VAL A 173 24.03 -7.46 -4.66
N ALA A 174 25.19 -6.81 -4.58
CA ALA A 174 25.31 -5.38 -4.34
C ALA A 174 24.68 -4.53 -5.46
N ASP A 175 24.88 -4.91 -6.73
CA ASP A 175 24.25 -4.23 -7.87
C ASP A 175 22.74 -4.42 -7.85
N THR A 176 22.27 -5.64 -7.59
CA THR A 176 20.82 -5.94 -7.50
C THR A 176 20.17 -5.11 -6.40
N ASP A 177 20.79 -5.00 -5.23
CA ASP A 177 20.30 -4.21 -4.10
C ASP A 177 20.25 -2.71 -4.43
N ALA A 178 21.34 -2.19 -5.02
CA ALA A 178 21.44 -0.80 -5.45
C ALA A 178 20.36 -0.43 -6.49
N LEU A 179 20.04 -1.32 -7.43
CA LEU A 179 18.97 -1.08 -8.41
C LEU A 179 17.61 -0.85 -7.74
N LEU A 180 17.35 -1.45 -6.58
CA LEU A 180 16.08 -1.27 -5.88
C LEU A 180 16.09 0.01 -5.04
N TYR A 181 17.15 0.26 -4.29
CA TYR A 181 17.12 1.24 -3.20
C TYR A 181 17.96 2.50 -3.40
N LEU A 182 18.83 2.54 -4.41
CA LEU A 182 19.68 3.70 -4.69
C LEU A 182 19.26 4.44 -5.96
N PRO A 183 19.45 5.77 -6.01
CA PRO A 183 19.18 6.56 -7.20
C PRO A 183 20.17 6.25 -8.34
N GLY A 184 19.90 6.78 -9.54
CA GLY A 184 20.82 6.62 -10.68
C GLY A 184 20.83 5.21 -11.28
N ARG A 185 19.67 4.54 -11.24
CA ARG A 185 19.48 3.16 -11.72
C ARG A 185 19.81 3.03 -13.21
N ASP A 186 20.44 1.92 -13.57
CA ASP A 186 20.68 1.55 -14.96
C ASP A 186 19.50 0.71 -15.51
N PRO A 187 18.70 1.25 -16.47
CA PRO A 187 17.57 0.51 -17.05
C PRO A 187 17.98 -0.78 -17.77
N ALA A 188 19.21 -0.87 -18.29
CA ALA A 188 19.70 -2.09 -18.91
C ALA A 188 19.91 -3.19 -17.86
N LYS A 189 20.44 -2.83 -16.68
CA LYS A 189 20.57 -3.78 -15.56
C LYS A 189 19.22 -4.18 -14.95
N LEU A 190 18.22 -3.28 -14.91
CA LEU A 190 16.86 -3.65 -14.50
C LEU A 190 16.26 -4.71 -15.44
N ARG A 191 16.38 -4.52 -16.76
CA ARG A 191 15.92 -5.52 -17.75
C ARG A 191 16.67 -6.83 -17.61
N LEU A 192 18.00 -6.78 -17.46
CA LEU A 192 18.83 -7.95 -17.23
C LEU A 192 18.41 -8.73 -15.97
N ALA A 193 18.05 -8.03 -14.89
CA ALA A 193 17.59 -8.65 -13.66
C ALA A 193 16.27 -9.42 -13.84
N LEU A 194 15.38 -8.92 -14.70
CA LEU A 194 14.12 -9.60 -15.04
C LEU A 194 14.34 -10.87 -15.86
N ASP A 195 15.45 -10.97 -16.58
CA ASP A 195 15.83 -12.18 -17.33
C ASP A 195 16.45 -13.27 -16.44
N VAL A 196 16.76 -12.99 -15.17
CA VAL A 196 17.35 -13.95 -14.22
C VAL A 196 16.23 -14.76 -13.54
N PRO A 197 16.04 -16.07 -13.87
CA PRO A 197 14.92 -16.84 -13.33
C PRO A 197 15.04 -17.15 -11.84
N ALA A 198 16.25 -17.03 -11.28
CA ALA A 198 16.51 -17.23 -9.86
C ALA A 198 16.09 -16.03 -9.00
N LEU A 199 15.95 -14.84 -9.60
CA LEU A 199 15.52 -13.65 -8.88
C LEU A 199 14.10 -13.85 -8.35
N SER A 200 13.86 -13.49 -7.09
CA SER A 200 12.56 -13.77 -6.50
C SER A 200 11.43 -12.95 -7.15
N PRO A 201 10.20 -13.48 -7.22
CA PRO A 201 9.07 -12.78 -7.86
C PRO A 201 8.78 -11.39 -7.28
N GLY A 202 9.04 -11.18 -5.98
CA GLY A 202 8.88 -9.87 -5.34
C GLY A 202 9.83 -8.82 -5.92
N TRP A 203 11.11 -9.16 -6.08
CA TRP A 203 12.09 -8.26 -6.69
C TRP A 203 11.81 -8.02 -8.18
N GLN A 204 11.40 -9.07 -8.91
CA GLN A 204 10.95 -8.92 -10.30
C GLN A 204 9.70 -8.03 -10.43
N GLY A 205 8.81 -8.02 -9.43
CA GLY A 205 7.70 -7.08 -9.33
C GLY A 205 8.19 -5.64 -9.25
N SER A 206 9.03 -5.34 -8.25
CA SER A 206 9.58 -3.99 -8.04
C SER A 206 10.38 -3.48 -9.25
N PHE A 207 11.15 -4.34 -9.92
CA PHE A 207 11.90 -3.93 -11.11
C PHE A 207 11.01 -3.64 -12.33
N ARG A 208 9.87 -4.33 -12.47
CA ARG A 208 8.88 -4.00 -13.50
C ARG A 208 8.23 -2.64 -13.23
N GLU A 209 7.90 -2.35 -11.97
CA GLU A 209 7.35 -1.04 -11.56
C GLU A 209 8.34 0.09 -11.84
N LEU A 210 9.62 -0.09 -11.48
CA LEU A 210 10.67 0.89 -11.74
C LEU A 210 10.92 1.12 -13.25
N LEU A 211 10.84 0.08 -14.08
CA LEU A 211 10.94 0.22 -15.54
C LEU A 211 9.74 0.97 -16.13
N ALA A 212 8.53 0.67 -15.65
CA ALA A 212 7.32 1.38 -16.07
C ALA A 212 7.38 2.88 -15.70
N ALA A 213 7.96 3.20 -14.54
CA ALA A 213 8.27 4.58 -14.14
C ALA A 213 9.27 5.26 -15.08
N ALA A 214 10.39 4.59 -15.41
CA ALA A 214 11.43 5.15 -16.25
C ALA A 214 10.99 5.37 -17.72
N ASP A 215 10.18 4.47 -18.26
CA ASP A 215 9.69 4.54 -19.65
C ASP A 215 8.54 5.56 -19.82
N GLY A 216 8.17 6.31 -18.77
CA GLY A 216 7.11 7.32 -18.81
C GLY A 216 5.70 6.75 -19.00
N THR A 217 5.54 5.44 -18.87
CA THR A 217 4.24 4.76 -18.95
C THR A 217 3.41 4.92 -17.68
N THR A 218 4.02 5.47 -16.62
CA THR A 218 3.32 6.01 -15.45
C THR A 218 3.52 7.52 -15.39
N THR A 219 2.66 8.26 -16.09
CA THR A 219 2.53 9.71 -15.88
C THR A 219 1.76 9.95 -14.59
N THR A 220 2.45 10.05 -13.45
CA THR A 220 1.93 10.76 -12.28
C THR A 220 1.97 12.25 -12.61
N THR A 221 0.97 12.73 -13.34
CA THR A 221 0.72 14.17 -13.40
C THR A 221 0.43 14.61 -11.97
N GLY A 222 1.22 15.55 -11.46
CA GLY A 222 0.97 16.18 -10.17
C GLY A 222 -0.46 16.72 -10.07
N PRO A 223 -0.94 17.03 -8.85
CA PRO A 223 -2.29 17.53 -8.67
C PRO A 223 -2.55 18.77 -9.53
N ALA A 224 -3.76 18.93 -10.05
CA ALA A 224 -4.12 20.07 -10.89
C ALA A 224 -3.92 21.44 -10.19
N TRP A 225 -3.87 21.45 -8.86
CA TRP A 225 -3.33 22.55 -8.04
C TRP A 225 -2.78 21.99 -6.73
N GLU A 226 -1.82 22.70 -6.14
CA GLU A 226 -1.24 22.35 -4.84
C GLU A 226 -2.13 22.79 -3.68
N GLY A 227 -2.11 22.03 -2.58
CA GLY A 227 -2.80 22.41 -1.36
C GLY A 227 -4.32 22.44 -1.51
N PHE A 228 -4.93 23.46 -0.91
CA PHE A 228 -6.37 23.69 -0.94
C PHE A 228 -6.67 24.99 -1.68
N ARG A 229 -7.68 24.97 -2.54
CA ARG A 229 -8.23 26.17 -3.19
C ARG A 229 -9.68 26.38 -2.75
N PRO A 230 -10.16 27.63 -2.66
CA PRO A 230 -11.57 27.90 -2.40
C PRO A 230 -12.42 27.49 -3.61
N LEU A 231 -13.44 26.65 -3.38
CA LEU A 231 -14.52 26.36 -4.33
C LEU A 231 -15.86 26.82 -3.75
N ARG A 232 -16.72 27.36 -4.62
CA ARG A 232 -18.05 27.86 -4.26
C ARG A 232 -19.08 26.75 -4.45
N VAL A 233 -19.92 26.55 -3.43
CA VAL A 233 -21.07 25.65 -3.49
C VAL A 233 -22.18 26.31 -4.28
N THR A 234 -22.60 25.71 -5.38
CA THR A 234 -23.73 26.22 -6.20
C THR A 234 -25.04 25.56 -5.84
N ASP A 235 -25.00 24.27 -5.50
CA ASP A 235 -26.20 23.47 -5.26
C ASP A 235 -25.98 22.49 -4.10
N VAL A 236 -27.04 22.27 -3.34
CA VAL A 236 -27.12 21.26 -2.27
C VAL A 236 -28.46 20.55 -2.43
N VAL A 237 -28.43 19.31 -2.94
CA VAL A 237 -29.61 18.55 -3.38
C VAL A 237 -29.75 17.27 -2.54
N PRO A 238 -30.84 17.09 -1.78
CA PRO A 238 -31.13 15.83 -1.11
C PRO A 238 -31.45 14.73 -2.12
N GLU A 239 -30.64 13.67 -2.16
CA GLU A 239 -30.82 12.51 -3.05
C GLU A 239 -31.58 11.36 -2.38
N SER A 240 -31.51 11.31 -1.05
CA SER A 240 -32.25 10.36 -0.22
C SER A 240 -32.41 10.92 1.20
N THR A 241 -33.01 10.15 2.10
CA THR A 241 -33.09 10.51 3.53
C THR A 241 -31.73 10.63 4.21
N THR A 242 -30.67 10.05 3.62
CA THR A 242 -29.34 10.00 4.21
C THR A 242 -28.23 10.50 3.29
N VAL A 243 -28.54 10.92 2.05
CA VAL A 243 -27.53 11.34 1.06
C VAL A 243 -27.87 12.69 0.47
N THR A 244 -26.87 13.55 0.35
CA THR A 244 -26.99 14.89 -0.24
C THR A 244 -25.88 15.11 -1.26
N SER A 245 -26.24 15.50 -2.48
CA SER A 245 -25.30 15.94 -3.51
C SER A 245 -24.95 17.41 -3.34
N ILE A 246 -23.68 17.74 -3.57
CA ILE A 246 -23.13 19.09 -3.47
C ILE A 246 -22.40 19.39 -4.76
N ARG A 247 -22.74 20.50 -5.43
CA ARG A 247 -22.04 20.98 -6.62
C ARG A 247 -21.08 22.11 -6.26
N LEU A 248 -19.89 22.06 -6.83
CA LEU A 248 -18.76 22.94 -6.57
C LEU A 248 -18.28 23.56 -7.88
N THR A 249 -18.05 24.87 -7.87
CA THR A 249 -17.49 25.64 -9.00
C THR A 249 -16.33 26.51 -8.51
N ALA A 250 -15.52 27.01 -9.43
CA ALA A 250 -14.57 28.06 -9.07
C ALA A 250 -15.33 29.33 -8.64
N PRO A 251 -14.87 30.08 -7.61
CA PRO A 251 -15.53 31.30 -7.16
C PRO A 251 -15.63 32.40 -8.23
N ASP A 252 -14.74 32.37 -9.21
CA ASP A 252 -14.65 33.28 -10.35
C ASP A 252 -15.33 32.74 -11.62
N ASP A 253 -16.09 31.65 -11.50
CA ASP A 253 -16.75 30.96 -12.61
C ASP A 253 -15.79 30.41 -13.70
N SER A 254 -14.48 30.38 -13.42
CA SER A 254 -13.51 29.72 -14.29
C SER A 254 -13.75 28.20 -14.35
N PRO A 255 -13.51 27.54 -15.49
CA PRO A 255 -13.67 26.10 -15.59
C PRO A 255 -12.68 25.38 -14.66
N LEU A 256 -13.19 24.41 -13.92
CA LEU A 256 -12.34 23.52 -13.12
C LEU A 256 -11.65 22.49 -14.03
N PRO A 257 -10.42 22.06 -13.69
CA PRO A 257 -9.72 21.00 -14.42
C PRO A 257 -10.56 19.72 -14.54
N VAL A 258 -10.47 19.04 -15.67
CA VAL A 258 -11.17 17.76 -15.86
C VAL A 258 -10.59 16.71 -14.90
N ALA A 259 -11.44 16.14 -14.07
CA ALA A 259 -11.08 15.01 -13.22
C ALA A 259 -11.25 13.69 -13.99
N ARG A 260 -10.51 12.65 -13.63
CA ARG A 260 -10.73 11.31 -14.19
C ARG A 260 -11.91 10.64 -13.48
N ALA A 261 -12.74 9.91 -14.22
CA ALA A 261 -13.88 9.21 -13.64
C ALA A 261 -13.43 8.19 -12.58
N GLY A 262 -13.96 8.33 -11.36
CA GLY A 262 -13.59 7.54 -10.18
C GLY A 262 -12.70 8.28 -9.16
N GLN A 263 -12.10 9.42 -9.52
CA GLN A 263 -11.35 10.26 -8.57
C GLN A 263 -12.23 10.86 -7.47
N TYR A 264 -11.59 11.33 -6.40
CA TYR A 264 -12.22 12.02 -5.28
C TYR A 264 -11.63 13.42 -5.06
N LEU A 265 -12.38 14.24 -4.32
CA LEU A 265 -11.93 15.51 -3.77
C LEU A 265 -11.71 15.38 -2.27
N THR A 266 -10.69 16.06 -1.74
CA THR A 266 -10.49 16.21 -0.30
C THR A 266 -10.91 17.61 0.14
N LEU A 267 -11.86 17.69 1.06
CA LEU A 267 -12.47 18.93 1.53
C LEU A 267 -12.02 19.22 2.95
N ARG A 268 -11.65 20.46 3.23
CA ARG A 268 -11.54 20.99 4.59
C ARG A 268 -12.85 21.69 4.94
N VAL A 269 -13.55 21.13 5.93
CA VAL A 269 -14.87 21.58 6.36
C VAL A 269 -14.73 22.55 7.53
N PRO A 270 -15.47 23.67 7.56
CA PRO A 270 -15.44 24.59 8.70
C PRO A 270 -15.76 23.89 10.03
N ALA A 271 -14.88 24.05 11.02
CA ALA A 271 -15.12 23.60 12.39
C ALA A 271 -15.82 24.67 13.22
N THR A 272 -16.68 24.24 14.16
CA THR A 272 -17.20 25.10 15.23
C THR A 272 -16.30 25.08 16.47
N THR A 273 -15.57 23.99 16.69
CA THR A 273 -14.64 23.78 17.81
C THR A 273 -13.51 22.85 17.37
N GLY A 274 -12.26 23.15 17.72
CA GLY A 274 -11.09 22.36 17.35
C GLY A 274 -10.66 22.52 15.88
N PRO A 275 -9.71 21.69 15.40
CA PRO A 275 -9.24 21.75 14.02
C PRO A 275 -10.34 21.47 12.99
N ALA A 276 -10.25 22.11 11.83
CA ALA A 276 -11.16 21.89 10.71
C ALA A 276 -11.08 20.43 10.21
N PRO A 277 -12.19 19.66 10.21
CA PRO A 277 -12.19 18.31 9.68
C PRO A 277 -11.83 18.29 8.20
N VAL A 278 -10.91 17.41 7.82
CA VAL A 278 -10.56 17.13 6.42
C VAL A 278 -11.10 15.76 6.04
N ARG A 279 -11.85 15.63 4.94
CA ARG A 279 -12.42 14.36 4.46
C ARG A 279 -12.43 14.25 2.94
N SER A 280 -12.31 13.03 2.43
CA SER A 280 -12.34 12.72 1.00
C SER A 280 -13.73 12.22 0.56
N TYR A 281 -14.19 12.67 -0.61
CA TYR A 281 -15.46 12.29 -1.23
C TYR A 281 -15.28 12.07 -2.73
N SER A 282 -15.66 10.88 -3.22
CA SER A 282 -15.63 10.57 -4.66
C SER A 282 -16.50 11.53 -5.45
N LEU A 283 -16.00 11.89 -6.64
CA LEU A 283 -16.81 12.57 -7.63
C LEU A 283 -17.93 11.63 -8.09
N SER A 284 -19.15 12.16 -8.20
CA SER A 284 -20.35 11.38 -8.49
C SER A 284 -21.03 11.76 -9.79
N ALA A 285 -20.48 12.68 -10.57
CA ALA A 285 -21.01 13.12 -11.86
C ALA A 285 -20.01 12.87 -13.00
N ALA A 286 -20.42 13.24 -14.22
CA ALA A 286 -19.56 13.24 -15.38
C ALA A 286 -18.26 14.02 -15.13
N PRO A 287 -17.13 13.53 -15.65
CA PRO A 287 -15.87 14.27 -15.67
C PRO A 287 -15.90 15.37 -16.74
N ASP A 288 -16.89 16.27 -16.72
CA ASP A 288 -16.94 17.40 -17.64
C ASP A 288 -16.23 18.64 -17.08
N ALA A 289 -15.79 19.52 -17.98
CA ALA A 289 -15.09 20.74 -17.61
C ALA A 289 -16.10 21.76 -17.05
N GLY A 290 -15.94 22.15 -15.77
CA GLY A 290 -16.60 23.34 -15.23
C GLY A 290 -17.11 23.22 -13.79
N SER A 291 -17.54 22.04 -13.36
CA SER A 291 -18.04 21.85 -11.99
C SER A 291 -17.75 20.45 -11.47
N TYR A 292 -17.71 20.30 -10.16
CA TYR A 292 -17.63 18.99 -9.52
C TYR A 292 -18.89 18.70 -8.73
N ARG A 293 -19.34 17.44 -8.73
CA ARG A 293 -20.37 16.94 -7.82
C ARG A 293 -19.78 15.88 -6.90
N ILE A 294 -20.02 16.03 -5.61
CA ILE A 294 -19.83 14.97 -4.62
C ILE A 294 -21.20 14.58 -4.04
N SER A 295 -21.38 13.34 -3.62
CA SER A 295 -22.60 12.91 -2.94
C SER A 295 -22.24 12.32 -1.57
N VAL A 296 -22.71 12.99 -0.52
CA VAL A 296 -22.27 12.77 0.85
C VAL A 296 -23.36 12.03 1.63
N LYS A 297 -23.01 10.86 2.16
CA LYS A 297 -23.86 10.17 3.15
C LYS A 297 -23.70 10.81 4.52
N HIS A 298 -24.83 11.10 5.16
CA HIS A 298 -24.89 11.58 6.54
C HIS A 298 -24.49 10.44 7.49
N GLU A 299 -23.39 10.65 8.23
CA GLU A 299 -23.00 9.76 9.31
C GLU A 299 -23.45 10.41 10.63
N PRO A 300 -24.29 9.75 11.46
CA PRO A 300 -24.93 10.37 12.63
C PRO A 300 -23.97 11.02 13.64
N HIS A 301 -22.71 10.58 13.67
CA HIS A 301 -21.67 11.13 14.54
C HIS A 301 -20.51 11.77 13.76
N GLY A 302 -20.67 11.93 12.44
CA GLY A 302 -19.67 12.54 11.58
C GLY A 302 -19.76 14.06 11.59
N THR A 303 -18.72 14.75 12.06
CA THR A 303 -18.68 16.21 12.08
C THR A 303 -18.76 16.81 10.66
N ALA A 304 -17.97 16.28 9.73
CA ALA A 304 -17.92 16.75 8.34
C ALA A 304 -19.21 16.43 7.58
N SER A 305 -19.62 15.15 7.54
CA SER A 305 -20.86 14.75 6.86
C SER A 305 -22.08 15.42 7.48
N GLY A 306 -22.13 15.56 8.81
CA GLY A 306 -23.17 16.33 9.50
C GLY A 306 -23.24 17.78 9.05
N TYR A 307 -22.13 18.50 8.96
CA TYR A 307 -22.12 19.87 8.42
C TYR A 307 -22.58 19.90 6.95
N LEU A 308 -21.99 19.05 6.11
CA LEU A 308 -22.24 19.04 4.65
C LEU A 308 -23.69 18.74 4.31
N THR A 309 -24.36 17.83 5.04
CA THR A 309 -25.74 17.43 4.73
C THR A 309 -26.81 18.25 5.45
N THR A 310 -26.49 18.94 6.55
CA THR A 310 -27.52 19.63 7.37
C THR A 310 -27.37 21.16 7.39
N ARG A 311 -26.14 21.67 7.32
CA ARG A 311 -25.82 23.11 7.52
C ARG A 311 -25.31 23.81 6.28
N LEU A 312 -24.66 23.11 5.36
CA LEU A 312 -24.16 23.70 4.13
C LEU A 312 -25.31 24.27 3.27
N ARG A 313 -25.08 25.42 2.65
CA ARG A 313 -26.03 26.08 1.75
C ARG A 313 -25.31 26.59 0.49
N PRO A 314 -26.02 26.72 -0.65
CA PRO A 314 -25.52 27.44 -1.81
C PRO A 314 -24.94 28.81 -1.45
N GLY A 315 -23.86 29.20 -2.13
CA GLY A 315 -23.09 30.41 -1.88
C GLY A 315 -21.96 30.25 -0.86
N ALA A 316 -21.93 29.15 -0.09
CA ALA A 316 -20.82 28.84 0.80
C ALA A 316 -19.52 28.58 0.01
N VAL A 317 -18.37 28.81 0.65
CA VAL A 317 -17.06 28.49 0.10
C VAL A 317 -16.43 27.39 0.95
N LEU A 318 -15.90 26.36 0.28
CA LEU A 318 -15.17 25.25 0.89
C LEU A 318 -13.73 25.25 0.38
N GLU A 319 -12.79 24.88 1.23
CA GLU A 319 -11.41 24.65 0.83
C GLU A 319 -11.26 23.21 0.30
N VAL A 320 -10.76 23.07 -0.92
CA VAL A 320 -10.76 21.79 -1.65
C VAL A 320 -9.39 21.52 -2.28
N ALA A 321 -8.84 20.33 -2.03
CA ALA A 321 -7.65 19.84 -2.74
C ALA A 321 -8.01 19.29 -4.12
N ALA A 322 -7.04 19.26 -5.03
CA ALA A 322 -7.26 18.79 -6.41
C ALA A 322 -7.81 17.35 -6.46
N PRO A 323 -8.54 17.00 -7.54
CA PRO A 323 -8.93 15.62 -7.79
C PRO A 323 -7.74 14.66 -7.72
N ARG A 324 -7.90 13.57 -6.98
CA ARG A 324 -6.88 12.53 -6.79
C ARG A 324 -7.50 11.13 -6.77
N GLY A 325 -6.64 10.12 -6.82
CA GLY A 325 -7.02 8.71 -6.71
C GLY A 325 -6.63 7.89 -7.92
N GLU A 326 -6.29 6.62 -7.66
CA GLU A 326 -5.89 5.62 -8.65
C GLU A 326 -7.04 4.69 -9.05
N PHE A 327 -8.19 4.77 -8.36
CA PHE A 327 -9.41 4.06 -8.77
C PHE A 327 -10.10 4.82 -9.90
N VAL A 328 -9.53 4.72 -11.08
CA VAL A 328 -9.94 5.48 -12.25
C VAL A 328 -10.34 4.56 -13.39
N TYR A 329 -11.37 4.97 -14.12
CA TYR A 329 -11.73 4.34 -15.37
C TYR A 329 -10.53 4.34 -16.32
N ALA A 330 -10.23 3.16 -16.86
CA ALA A 330 -9.27 2.97 -17.92
C ALA A 330 -10.05 2.73 -19.23
N GLU A 331 -9.71 3.50 -20.25
CA GLU A 331 -10.24 3.28 -21.59
C GLU A 331 -9.73 1.93 -22.10
N ASP A 332 -10.66 1.00 -22.31
CA ASP A 332 -10.40 -0.32 -22.86
C ASP A 332 -11.61 -0.76 -23.70
N SER A 333 -11.46 -1.83 -24.47
CA SER A 333 -12.45 -2.36 -25.39
C SER A 333 -13.32 -3.50 -24.82
N GLY A 334 -12.86 -4.18 -23.77
CA GLY A 334 -13.57 -5.33 -23.18
C GLY A 334 -14.80 -4.96 -22.35
N PRO A 335 -15.60 -5.92 -21.86
CA PRO A 335 -16.71 -5.66 -20.94
C PRO A 335 -16.27 -4.95 -19.66
N VAL A 336 -17.16 -4.15 -19.06
CA VAL A 336 -16.89 -3.41 -17.82
C VAL A 336 -17.94 -3.69 -16.76
N LEU A 337 -17.49 -4.01 -15.54
CA LEU A 337 -18.34 -4.27 -14.38
C LEU A 337 -18.20 -3.14 -13.37
N LEU A 338 -19.30 -2.46 -13.09
CA LEU A 338 -19.44 -1.41 -12.08
C LEU A 338 -20.20 -2.00 -10.89
N VAL A 339 -19.44 -2.48 -9.90
CA VAL A 339 -19.98 -3.20 -8.74
C VAL A 339 -19.94 -2.31 -7.51
N SER A 340 -21.09 -2.07 -6.86
CA SER A 340 -21.11 -1.18 -5.70
C SER A 340 -22.14 -1.54 -4.62
N ALA A 341 -21.92 -1.00 -3.42
CA ALA A 341 -22.87 -1.11 -2.32
C ALA A 341 -23.04 0.22 -1.56
N GLY A 342 -24.30 0.62 -1.35
CA GLY A 342 -24.65 1.86 -0.66
C GLY A 342 -23.96 3.08 -1.30
N ILE A 343 -23.36 3.96 -0.48
CA ILE A 343 -22.70 5.18 -0.99
C ILE A 343 -21.46 4.90 -1.89
N GLY A 344 -20.96 3.66 -1.91
CA GLY A 344 -19.93 3.21 -2.83
C GLY A 344 -20.32 3.30 -4.31
N LEU A 345 -21.59 3.60 -4.64
CA LEU A 345 -21.98 3.89 -6.03
C LEU A 345 -21.28 5.12 -6.60
N THR A 346 -20.83 6.07 -5.77
CA THR A 346 -20.40 7.39 -6.22
C THR A 346 -19.26 7.37 -7.26
N PRO A 347 -18.10 6.70 -7.03
CA PRO A 347 -17.04 6.67 -8.03
C PRO A 347 -17.45 5.88 -9.27
N VAL A 348 -18.17 4.77 -9.13
CA VAL A 348 -18.60 3.97 -10.29
C VAL A 348 -19.72 4.65 -11.09
N LEU A 349 -20.53 5.52 -10.47
CA LEU A 349 -21.48 6.38 -11.19
C LEU A 349 -20.75 7.42 -12.05
N SER A 350 -19.63 7.98 -11.55
CA SER A 350 -18.77 8.84 -12.38
C SER A 350 -18.21 8.08 -13.60
N MET A 351 -17.86 6.80 -13.44
CA MET A 351 -17.45 5.93 -14.56
C MET A 351 -18.60 5.65 -15.52
N LEU A 352 -19.81 5.43 -15.01
CA LEU A 352 -21.01 5.26 -15.84
C LEU A 352 -21.33 6.52 -16.66
N HIS A 353 -21.16 7.70 -16.07
CA HIS A 353 -21.28 8.97 -16.81
C HIS A 353 -20.25 9.08 -17.94
N ALA A 354 -19.00 8.69 -17.71
CA ALA A 354 -17.97 8.69 -18.76
C ALA A 354 -18.36 7.75 -19.92
N LEU A 355 -18.76 6.51 -19.59
CA LEU A 355 -19.23 5.53 -20.57
C LEU A 355 -20.42 6.04 -21.41
N ALA A 356 -21.40 6.68 -20.77
CA ALA A 356 -22.55 7.25 -21.44
C ALA A 356 -22.18 8.47 -22.30
N GLY A 357 -21.33 9.36 -21.80
CA GLY A 357 -20.84 10.53 -22.53
C GLY A 357 -20.03 10.17 -23.78
N GLU A 358 -19.30 9.05 -23.74
CA GLU A 358 -18.59 8.46 -24.88
C GLU A 358 -19.51 7.76 -25.88
N GLY A 359 -20.79 7.51 -25.52
CA GLY A 359 -21.69 6.69 -26.31
C GLY A 359 -21.18 5.25 -26.45
N SER A 360 -20.61 4.71 -25.36
CA SER A 360 -19.91 3.42 -25.36
C SER A 360 -20.80 2.29 -25.88
N LYS A 361 -20.18 1.43 -26.69
CA LYS A 361 -20.81 0.20 -27.22
C LYS A 361 -20.34 -1.05 -26.48
N ARG A 362 -19.55 -0.86 -25.41
CA ARG A 362 -19.08 -1.96 -24.55
C ARG A 362 -20.27 -2.61 -23.87
N GLU A 363 -20.08 -3.86 -23.46
CA GLU A 363 -20.98 -4.50 -22.52
C GLU A 363 -20.73 -3.91 -21.12
N VAL A 364 -21.75 -3.27 -20.54
CA VAL A 364 -21.65 -2.52 -19.28
C VAL A 364 -22.55 -3.17 -18.24
N TRP A 365 -21.96 -3.65 -17.14
CA TRP A 365 -22.70 -4.29 -16.05
C TRP A 365 -22.77 -3.37 -14.85
N TRP A 366 -23.96 -2.90 -14.52
CA TRP A 366 -24.24 -2.18 -13.27
C TRP A 366 -24.78 -3.14 -12.23
N ILE A 367 -23.99 -3.42 -11.19
CA ILE A 367 -24.33 -4.39 -10.15
C ILE A 367 -24.31 -3.68 -8.80
N HIS A 368 -25.50 -3.36 -8.27
CA HIS A 368 -25.62 -2.49 -7.09
C HIS A 368 -26.40 -3.13 -5.94
N GLY A 369 -25.88 -3.02 -4.72
CA GLY A 369 -26.56 -3.43 -3.49
C GLY A 369 -26.96 -2.24 -2.60
N ALA A 370 -28.22 -2.17 -2.19
CA ALA A 370 -28.72 -1.22 -1.20
C ALA A 370 -29.63 -1.90 -0.17
N ARG A 371 -30.03 -1.16 0.87
CA ARG A 371 -30.99 -1.69 1.86
C ARG A 371 -32.41 -1.73 1.30
N GLY A 372 -32.79 -0.74 0.50
CA GLY A 372 -34.08 -0.66 -0.18
C GLY A 372 -34.13 0.57 -1.07
N PRO A 373 -35.25 0.83 -1.77
CA PRO A 373 -35.35 1.92 -2.74
C PRO A 373 -35.12 3.30 -2.12
N ARG A 374 -35.55 3.52 -0.86
CA ARG A 374 -35.33 4.79 -0.14
C ARG A 374 -33.87 5.04 0.25
N GLU A 375 -33.05 3.99 0.24
CA GLU A 375 -31.63 4.02 0.59
C GLU A 375 -30.75 3.73 -0.64
N HIS A 376 -31.30 3.85 -1.85
CA HIS A 376 -30.60 3.74 -3.13
C HIS A 376 -30.55 5.14 -3.76
N PRO A 377 -29.61 6.01 -3.34
CA PRO A 377 -29.49 7.36 -3.89
C PRO A 377 -29.12 7.30 -5.38
N LEU A 378 -29.54 8.30 -6.16
CA LEU A 378 -29.17 8.45 -7.59
C LEU A 378 -29.60 7.27 -8.49
N ALA A 379 -30.53 6.41 -8.02
CA ALA A 379 -30.98 5.23 -8.77
C ALA A 379 -31.60 5.59 -10.13
N ALA A 380 -32.44 6.63 -10.17
CA ALA A 380 -33.05 7.11 -11.42
C ALA A 380 -32.00 7.61 -12.41
N GLU A 381 -31.01 8.36 -11.93
CA GLU A 381 -29.92 8.87 -12.75
C GLU A 381 -29.07 7.74 -13.34
N ALA A 382 -28.72 6.72 -12.54
CA ALA A 382 -28.01 5.55 -13.03
C ALA A 382 -28.83 4.79 -14.09
N HIS A 383 -30.13 4.61 -13.86
CA HIS A 383 -31.03 3.95 -14.80
C HIS A 383 -31.15 4.70 -16.14
N ASP A 384 -31.26 6.03 -16.11
CA ASP A 384 -31.33 6.86 -17.33
C ASP A 384 -30.04 6.74 -18.16
N LEU A 385 -28.87 6.75 -17.50
CA LEU A 385 -27.58 6.53 -18.18
C LEU A 385 -27.48 5.14 -18.79
N LEU A 386 -27.87 4.10 -18.05
CA LEU A 386 -27.86 2.72 -18.55
C LEU A 386 -28.80 2.55 -19.75
N THR A 387 -29.96 3.19 -19.73
CA THR A 387 -30.92 3.15 -20.86
C THR A 387 -30.35 3.79 -22.14
N SER A 388 -29.40 4.72 -22.00
CA SER A 388 -28.70 5.32 -23.15
C SER A 388 -27.62 4.41 -23.75
N LEU A 389 -27.23 3.34 -23.05
CA LEU A 389 -26.16 2.42 -23.42
C LEU A 389 -26.75 1.10 -23.97
N PRO A 390 -26.54 0.76 -25.25
CA PRO A 390 -27.20 -0.40 -25.87
C PRO A 390 -26.75 -1.76 -25.32
N GLY A 391 -25.57 -1.82 -24.69
CA GLY A 391 -25.00 -3.03 -24.07
C GLY A 391 -25.10 -3.06 -22.54
N ALA A 392 -26.00 -2.28 -21.94
CA ALA A 392 -26.10 -2.19 -20.49
C ALA A 392 -26.94 -3.31 -19.85
N HIS A 393 -26.43 -3.83 -18.73
CA HIS A 393 -27.06 -4.84 -17.87
C HIS A 393 -27.21 -4.25 -16.46
N GLU A 394 -28.45 -4.04 -16.02
CA GLU A 394 -28.74 -3.49 -14.70
C GLU A 394 -29.18 -4.59 -13.71
N HIS A 395 -28.45 -4.75 -12.61
CA HIS A 395 -28.72 -5.70 -11.55
C HIS A 395 -28.70 -5.03 -10.17
N VAL A 396 -29.88 -4.75 -9.63
CA VAL A 396 -30.04 -4.14 -8.29
C VAL A 396 -30.48 -5.18 -7.26
N PHE A 397 -29.90 -5.12 -6.07
CA PHE A 397 -30.17 -6.02 -4.95
C PHE A 397 -30.59 -5.23 -3.71
N TYR A 398 -31.74 -5.58 -3.11
CA TYR A 398 -32.23 -4.93 -1.89
C TYR A 398 -32.27 -5.86 -0.69
N SER A 399 -31.43 -5.59 0.31
CA SER A 399 -31.28 -6.47 1.48
C SER A 399 -32.43 -6.40 2.49
N ALA A 400 -33.23 -5.34 2.47
CA ALA A 400 -34.25 -5.04 3.47
C ALA A 400 -35.52 -4.38 2.88
N ALA A 401 -35.72 -4.48 1.56
CA ALA A 401 -36.95 -3.98 0.93
C ALA A 401 -38.15 -4.86 1.28
N THR A 402 -39.29 -4.22 1.52
CA THR A 402 -40.57 -4.91 1.73
C THR A 402 -41.06 -5.57 0.45
N PRO A 403 -41.94 -6.60 0.53
CA PRO A 403 -42.56 -7.19 -0.66
C PRO A 403 -43.32 -6.18 -1.53
N GLU A 404 -43.84 -5.10 -0.95
CA GLU A 404 -44.50 -4.02 -1.69
C GLU A 404 -43.52 -3.14 -2.46
N GLU A 405 -42.40 -2.77 -1.84
CA GLU A 405 -41.33 -2.03 -2.51
C GLU A 405 -40.73 -2.83 -3.67
N LEU A 406 -40.55 -4.15 -3.50
CA LEU A 406 -40.03 -5.03 -4.54
C LEU A 406 -40.99 -5.21 -5.73
N ARG A 407 -42.31 -5.06 -5.56
CA ARG A 407 -43.26 -5.13 -6.68
C ARG A 407 -43.11 -3.95 -7.65
N HIS A 408 -42.62 -2.82 -7.15
CA HIS A 408 -42.49 -1.57 -7.90
C HIS A 408 -41.03 -1.26 -8.26
N ALA A 409 -40.08 -2.06 -7.79
CA ALA A 409 -38.67 -1.90 -8.07
C ALA A 409 -38.17 -3.03 -8.99
N HIS A 410 -37.35 -2.68 -9.98
CA HIS A 410 -36.58 -3.64 -10.75
C HIS A 410 -35.38 -4.14 -9.94
N ALA A 411 -35.63 -4.87 -8.85
CA ALA A 411 -34.60 -5.31 -7.91
C ALA A 411 -34.81 -6.75 -7.41
N THR A 412 -33.69 -7.45 -7.19
CA THR A 412 -33.65 -8.80 -6.61
C THR A 412 -33.68 -8.73 -5.08
N PRO A 413 -34.51 -9.54 -4.39
CA PRO A 413 -34.55 -9.57 -2.93
C PRO A 413 -33.26 -10.11 -2.30
N GLY A 414 -32.87 -9.53 -1.17
CA GLY A 414 -31.72 -9.92 -0.36
C GLY A 414 -30.42 -9.25 -0.79
N ARG A 415 -29.39 -9.40 0.04
CA ARG A 415 -28.04 -8.87 -0.22
C ARG A 415 -27.44 -9.48 -1.48
N LEU A 416 -26.59 -8.72 -2.20
CA LEU A 416 -25.68 -9.26 -3.21
C LEU A 416 -24.61 -10.12 -2.53
N THR A 417 -24.63 -11.42 -2.80
CA THR A 417 -23.68 -12.41 -2.26
C THR A 417 -22.76 -12.92 -3.37
N LYS A 418 -21.66 -13.59 -2.99
CA LYS A 418 -20.78 -14.30 -3.92
C LYS A 418 -21.56 -15.18 -4.89
N ASP A 419 -22.44 -16.05 -4.38
CA ASP A 419 -23.25 -16.95 -5.20
C ASP A 419 -24.15 -16.21 -6.20
N LYS A 420 -24.74 -15.09 -5.78
CA LYS A 420 -25.57 -14.27 -6.65
C LYS A 420 -24.75 -13.60 -7.75
N LEU A 421 -23.54 -13.13 -7.44
CA LEU A 421 -22.65 -12.55 -8.45
C LEU A 421 -22.20 -13.61 -9.47
N ILE A 422 -21.80 -14.79 -9.01
CA ILE A 422 -21.43 -15.92 -9.87
C ILE A 422 -22.61 -16.32 -10.77
N ALA A 423 -23.84 -16.34 -10.22
CA ALA A 423 -25.05 -16.67 -10.98
C ALA A 423 -25.36 -15.67 -12.11
N LEU A 424 -24.85 -14.43 -12.06
CA LEU A 424 -24.99 -13.46 -13.16
C LEU A 424 -24.22 -13.88 -14.41
N SER A 425 -23.25 -14.81 -14.30
CA SER A 425 -22.42 -15.29 -15.42
C SER A 425 -21.74 -14.16 -16.19
N VAL A 426 -21.12 -13.24 -15.44
CA VAL A 426 -20.40 -12.09 -16.00
C VAL A 426 -19.23 -12.52 -16.91
N PRO A 427 -18.84 -11.70 -17.90
CA PRO A 427 -17.74 -12.03 -18.80
C PRO A 427 -16.39 -12.16 -18.08
N ALA A 428 -15.62 -13.21 -18.38
CA ALA A 428 -14.34 -13.49 -17.75
C ALA A 428 -13.19 -12.58 -18.23
N ASP A 429 -13.33 -11.96 -19.40
CA ASP A 429 -12.40 -10.98 -19.96
C ASP A 429 -12.72 -9.54 -19.52
N ALA A 430 -13.68 -9.37 -18.61
CA ALA A 430 -14.09 -8.05 -18.17
C ALA A 430 -13.07 -7.36 -17.25
N THR A 431 -13.14 -6.03 -17.22
CA THR A 431 -12.51 -5.20 -16.19
C THR A 431 -13.55 -4.81 -15.14
N ALA A 432 -13.25 -5.03 -13.86
CA ALA A 432 -14.19 -4.81 -12.77
C ALA A 432 -13.74 -3.70 -11.82
N TYR A 433 -14.67 -2.83 -11.46
CA TYR A 433 -14.51 -1.73 -10.52
C TYR A 433 -15.46 -1.93 -9.35
N ILE A 434 -14.92 -2.15 -8.15
CA ILE A 434 -15.69 -2.47 -6.95
C ILE A 434 -15.54 -1.38 -5.90
N CYS A 435 -16.64 -0.85 -5.38
CA CYS A 435 -16.61 0.08 -4.25
C CYS A 435 -17.75 -0.16 -3.24
N GLY A 436 -17.39 -0.30 -1.97
CA GLY A 436 -18.36 -0.52 -0.90
C GLY A 436 -17.68 -0.84 0.44
N PRO A 437 -18.42 -1.38 1.43
CA PRO A 437 -17.84 -1.82 2.69
C PRO A 437 -16.74 -2.88 2.49
N ALA A 438 -15.69 -2.88 3.32
CA ALA A 438 -14.56 -3.80 3.16
C ALA A 438 -14.95 -5.29 3.04
N PRO A 439 -15.85 -5.86 3.88
CA PRO A 439 -16.28 -7.24 3.73
C PRO A 439 -16.97 -7.51 2.39
N PHE A 440 -17.77 -6.55 1.91
CA PHE A 440 -18.43 -6.64 0.61
C PHE A 440 -17.40 -6.68 -0.54
N MET A 441 -16.40 -5.81 -0.51
CA MET A 441 -15.37 -5.79 -1.56
C MET A 441 -14.52 -7.06 -1.57
N THR A 442 -14.19 -7.61 -0.41
CA THR A 442 -13.51 -8.91 -0.29
C THR A 442 -14.34 -10.00 -0.95
N ASP A 443 -15.62 -10.13 -0.57
CA ASP A 443 -16.53 -11.15 -1.12
C ASP A 443 -16.67 -11.02 -2.64
N MET A 444 -16.83 -9.79 -3.16
CA MET A 444 -16.99 -9.55 -4.59
C MET A 444 -15.69 -9.83 -5.37
N ARG A 445 -14.52 -9.47 -4.83
CA ARG A 445 -13.22 -9.76 -5.47
C ARG A 445 -12.98 -11.27 -5.57
N GLU A 446 -13.29 -12.01 -4.53
CA GLU A 446 -13.21 -13.47 -4.55
C GLU A 446 -14.18 -14.08 -5.55
N ALA A 447 -15.43 -13.59 -5.59
CA ALA A 447 -16.45 -14.05 -6.51
C ALA A 447 -16.07 -13.83 -7.99
N LEU A 448 -15.53 -12.66 -8.34
CA LEU A 448 -15.07 -12.36 -9.70
C LEU A 448 -13.84 -13.17 -10.10
N THR A 449 -12.92 -13.40 -9.16
CA THR A 449 -11.76 -14.27 -9.41
C THR A 449 -12.23 -15.71 -9.69
N GLU A 450 -13.21 -16.20 -8.94
CA GLU A 450 -13.82 -17.52 -9.17
C GLU A 450 -14.60 -17.59 -10.49
N ALA A 451 -15.21 -16.48 -10.92
CA ALA A 451 -15.83 -16.34 -12.23
C ALA A 451 -14.81 -16.29 -13.39
N GLY A 452 -13.51 -16.33 -13.11
CA GLY A 452 -12.44 -16.42 -14.11
C GLY A 452 -11.81 -15.08 -14.50
N ILE A 453 -12.20 -13.96 -13.88
CA ILE A 453 -11.59 -12.67 -14.15
C ILE A 453 -10.18 -12.63 -13.55
N ASN A 454 -9.22 -12.17 -14.36
CA ASN A 454 -7.85 -12.01 -13.92
C ASN A 454 -7.78 -11.02 -12.74
N PRO A 455 -7.17 -11.35 -11.59
CA PRO A 455 -7.09 -10.47 -10.43
C PRO A 455 -6.46 -9.08 -10.71
N THR A 456 -5.67 -8.95 -11.78
CA THR A 456 -5.09 -7.66 -12.21
C THR A 456 -6.10 -6.73 -12.89
N HIS A 457 -7.26 -7.25 -13.33
CA HIS A 457 -8.37 -6.49 -13.91
C HIS A 457 -9.48 -6.18 -12.89
N ILE A 458 -9.25 -6.51 -11.60
CA ILE A 458 -10.20 -6.26 -10.52
C ILE A 458 -9.67 -5.10 -9.65
N HIS A 459 -10.29 -3.94 -9.81
CA HIS A 459 -9.95 -2.71 -9.11
C HIS A 459 -10.93 -2.49 -7.95
N THR A 460 -10.42 -2.01 -6.81
CA THR A 460 -11.23 -1.75 -5.61
C THR A 460 -10.90 -0.40 -4.99
N GLU A 461 -11.90 0.37 -4.55
CA GLU A 461 -11.70 1.60 -3.76
C GLU A 461 -12.33 1.47 -2.36
N LEU A 462 -11.51 1.71 -1.33
CA LEU A 462 -11.95 1.71 0.07
C LEU A 462 -12.23 3.13 0.56
N PHE A 463 -13.45 3.36 1.05
CA PHE A 463 -13.80 4.59 1.75
C PHE A 463 -13.29 4.56 3.19
N GLY A 464 -12.03 4.95 3.35
CA GLY A 464 -11.32 4.95 4.62
C GLY A 464 -9.83 4.67 4.41
N THR A 465 -9.16 4.33 5.49
CA THR A 465 -7.73 4.03 5.52
C THR A 465 -7.44 2.64 5.00
N LEU A 466 -6.37 2.49 4.23
CA LEU A 466 -5.83 1.17 3.91
C LEU A 466 -5.41 0.45 5.20
N GLY A 467 -5.55 -0.88 5.23
CA GLY A 467 -5.12 -1.69 6.39
C GLY A 467 -3.62 -1.55 6.66
N ALA A 468 -3.22 -1.70 7.92
CA ALA A 468 -1.81 -1.60 8.31
C ALA A 468 -0.96 -2.72 7.67
N ILE A 469 0.29 -2.40 7.33
CA ILE A 469 1.29 -3.37 6.85
C ILE A 469 2.57 -3.13 7.65
N ASN A 470 2.66 -3.79 8.81
CA ASN A 470 3.75 -3.61 9.77
C ASN A 470 4.35 -4.98 10.15
N PRO A 471 5.27 -5.54 9.33
CA PRO A 471 5.69 -6.93 9.44
C PRO A 471 6.16 -7.35 10.84
N GLY A 472 5.57 -8.42 11.36
CA GLY A 472 5.99 -9.08 12.61
C GLY A 472 5.52 -8.42 13.90
N LEU A 473 4.72 -7.34 13.84
CA LEU A 473 3.98 -6.89 15.02
C LEU A 473 2.82 -7.86 15.30
N THR A 474 2.69 -8.28 16.55
CA THR A 474 1.64 -9.22 16.98
C THR A 474 0.52 -8.55 17.78
N ASP A 475 0.79 -7.38 18.37
CA ASP A 475 -0.21 -6.57 19.05
C ASP A 475 -0.98 -5.72 18.05
N HIS A 476 -2.16 -6.20 17.65
CA HIS A 476 -3.11 -5.44 16.84
C HIS A 476 -4.53 -5.52 17.42
N PRO A 477 -4.81 -4.95 18.59
CA PRO A 477 -6.18 -4.51 18.82
C PRO A 477 -6.46 -3.44 17.77
N ALA A 478 -7.38 -3.72 16.83
CA ALA A 478 -7.85 -2.76 15.84
C ALA A 478 -8.69 -1.69 16.56
N ARG A 479 -8.02 -0.80 17.29
CA ARG A 479 -8.63 0.37 17.88
C ARG A 479 -8.89 1.36 16.75
N ALA A 480 -10.07 1.96 16.76
CA ALA A 480 -10.36 3.04 15.84
C ALA A 480 -9.37 4.19 16.08
N PRO A 481 -8.91 4.88 15.03
CA PRO A 481 -8.01 6.01 15.18
C PRO A 481 -8.50 6.99 16.26
N HIS A 482 -7.59 7.49 17.10
CA HIS A 482 -7.91 8.38 18.21
C HIS A 482 -6.84 9.47 18.42
N LEU A 483 -7.15 10.49 19.23
CA LEU A 483 -6.15 11.47 19.67
C LEU A 483 -5.19 10.83 20.68
N PRO A 484 -3.87 11.11 20.63
CA PRO A 484 -2.92 10.54 21.57
C PRO A 484 -3.20 11.06 23.00
N PRO A 485 -2.89 10.27 24.04
CA PRO A 485 -3.06 10.70 25.43
C PRO A 485 -2.06 11.80 25.80
N GLY A 486 -2.47 12.72 26.67
CA GLY A 486 -1.62 13.81 27.16
C GLY A 486 -2.02 15.19 26.64
N PRO A 487 -1.28 16.25 27.00
CA PRO A 487 -1.49 17.58 26.44
C PRO A 487 -1.20 17.57 24.93
N PRO A 488 -1.88 18.40 24.13
CA PRO A 488 -1.54 18.57 22.72
C PRO A 488 -0.09 19.05 22.56
N GLY A 489 0.57 18.59 21.51
CA GLY A 489 1.86 19.13 21.09
C GLY A 489 1.79 20.64 20.80
N THR A 490 2.96 21.27 20.73
CA THR A 490 3.09 22.70 20.43
C THR A 490 3.56 22.98 19.00
N GLY A 491 3.93 21.94 18.26
CA GLY A 491 4.38 22.03 16.88
C GLY A 491 3.23 22.08 15.86
N PRO A 492 3.56 21.96 14.56
CA PRO A 492 2.58 22.09 13.49
C PRO A 492 1.50 21.01 13.52
N LEU A 493 0.32 21.34 13.02
CA LEU A 493 -0.82 20.41 12.95
C LEU A 493 -0.59 19.35 11.88
N VAL A 494 -0.66 18.07 12.26
CA VAL A 494 -0.63 16.93 11.34
C VAL A 494 -2.04 16.40 11.18
N THR A 495 -2.55 16.40 9.96
CA THR A 495 -3.90 15.93 9.63
C THR A 495 -3.85 14.66 8.79
N PHE A 496 -4.42 13.58 9.30
CA PHE A 496 -4.64 12.31 8.59
C PHE A 496 -6.05 12.33 8.00
N ALA A 497 -6.19 12.66 6.71
CA ALA A 497 -7.47 12.98 6.07
C ALA A 497 -8.46 11.80 5.99
N ARG A 498 -7.99 10.59 5.72
CA ARG A 498 -8.84 9.38 5.62
C ARG A 498 -9.15 8.80 7.00
N SER A 499 -8.21 8.90 7.94
CA SER A 499 -8.43 8.58 9.37
C SER A 499 -9.32 9.62 10.05
N GLY A 500 -9.29 10.83 9.54
CA GLY A 500 -10.09 11.93 9.99
C GLY A 500 -9.65 12.59 11.29
N ILE A 501 -8.36 12.50 11.59
CA ILE A 501 -7.69 12.97 12.81
C ILE A 501 -6.78 14.14 12.48
N ALA A 502 -6.74 15.12 13.39
CA ALA A 502 -5.78 16.22 13.33
C ALA A 502 -5.17 16.42 14.71
N VAL A 503 -3.84 16.35 14.80
CA VAL A 503 -3.09 16.40 16.06
C VAL A 503 -1.85 17.29 15.89
N PRO A 504 -1.58 18.23 16.82
CA PRO A 504 -0.33 18.98 16.83
C PRO A 504 0.87 18.05 17.03
N PHE A 505 1.90 18.20 16.20
CA PHE A 505 3.13 17.46 16.32
C PHE A 505 3.90 17.89 17.57
N ASP A 506 4.47 16.92 18.28
CA ASP A 506 5.34 17.16 19.42
C ASP A 506 6.69 16.51 19.14
N ALA A 507 7.70 17.34 18.88
CA ALA A 507 9.04 16.90 18.53
C ALA A 507 9.81 16.31 19.72
N ASP A 508 9.36 16.54 20.96
CA ASP A 508 9.98 15.98 22.17
C ASP A 508 9.52 14.53 22.39
N THR A 509 8.32 14.19 21.95
CA THR A 509 7.72 12.85 22.13
C THR A 509 7.69 12.01 20.86
N HIS A 510 7.77 12.62 19.67
CA HIS A 510 7.72 11.93 18.39
C HIS A 510 8.90 12.34 17.50
N GLY A 511 9.69 11.36 17.08
CA GLY A 511 10.81 11.55 16.17
C GLY A 511 10.39 11.69 14.70
N SER A 512 9.19 11.22 14.34
CA SER A 512 8.67 11.24 12.96
C SER A 512 7.15 11.29 12.91
N VAL A 513 6.60 11.65 11.74
CA VAL A 513 5.15 11.56 11.45
C VAL A 513 4.61 10.15 11.68
N LEU A 514 5.40 9.11 11.37
CA LEU A 514 5.02 7.72 11.62
C LEU A 514 4.77 7.43 13.10
N GLU A 515 5.61 7.95 13.99
CA GLU A 515 5.45 7.73 15.43
C GLU A 515 4.18 8.42 15.96
N LEU A 516 3.87 9.61 15.45
CA LEU A 516 2.60 10.28 15.75
C LEU A 516 1.41 9.47 15.23
N ALA A 517 1.48 8.95 14.00
CA ALA A 517 0.43 8.12 13.42
C ALA A 517 0.20 6.84 14.25
N ASP A 518 1.28 6.18 14.67
CA ASP A 518 1.24 5.01 15.56
C ASP A 518 0.62 5.36 16.93
N ALA A 519 0.92 6.53 17.51
CA ALA A 519 0.33 6.99 18.77
C ALA A 519 -1.17 7.32 18.66
N CYS A 520 -1.65 7.56 17.43
CA CYS A 520 -3.06 7.82 17.12
C CYS A 520 -3.83 6.56 16.68
N ASP A 521 -3.20 5.37 16.67
CA ASP A 521 -3.74 4.15 16.05
C ASP A 521 -4.21 4.37 14.59
N VAL A 522 -3.56 5.30 13.87
CA VAL A 522 -3.76 5.47 12.43
C VAL A 522 -3.12 4.26 11.73
N PRO A 523 -3.82 3.58 10.81
CA PRO A 523 -3.23 2.48 10.06
C PRO A 523 -2.01 2.92 9.26
N THR A 524 -0.84 2.39 9.64
CA THR A 524 0.44 2.71 9.02
C THR A 524 0.95 1.54 8.19
N ARG A 525 1.78 1.85 7.19
CA ARG A 525 2.44 0.86 6.32
C ARG A 525 3.92 1.15 6.33
N TRP A 526 4.75 0.26 6.85
CA TRP A 526 6.20 0.47 6.92
C TRP A 526 6.98 -0.84 7.10
N SER A 527 8.28 -0.80 6.76
CA SER A 527 9.22 -1.90 7.02
C SER A 527 10.58 -1.41 7.55
N CYS A 528 11.34 -0.60 6.80
CA CYS A 528 12.70 -0.21 7.19
C CYS A 528 12.78 0.87 8.29
N ARG A 529 11.77 1.73 8.38
CA ARG A 529 11.68 2.93 9.24
C ARG A 529 12.84 3.94 9.12
N THR A 530 13.51 3.96 7.98
CA THR A 530 14.73 4.75 7.74
C THR A 530 14.78 5.37 6.34
N GLY A 531 13.64 5.42 5.64
CA GLY A 531 13.56 6.06 4.32
C GLY A 531 14.21 5.29 3.17
N VAL A 532 14.20 3.94 3.22
CA VAL A 532 14.86 3.08 2.23
C VAL A 532 13.90 2.24 1.41
N CYS A 533 12.90 1.61 2.06
CA CYS A 533 12.04 0.62 1.41
C CYS A 533 10.81 1.22 0.70
N HIS A 534 10.55 2.52 0.89
CA HIS A 534 9.40 3.27 0.33
C HIS A 534 7.99 2.71 0.66
N THR A 535 7.87 1.65 1.46
CA THR A 535 6.59 1.11 1.94
C THR A 535 5.72 2.15 2.68
N CYS A 536 6.34 3.16 3.28
CA CYS A 536 5.66 4.24 4.00
C CYS A 536 5.41 5.50 3.16
N VAL A 537 5.53 5.41 1.84
CA VAL A 537 5.14 6.50 0.94
C VAL A 537 3.68 6.86 1.21
N THR A 538 3.40 8.14 1.38
CA THR A 538 2.06 8.67 1.63
C THR A 538 1.88 9.99 0.86
N PRO A 539 0.76 10.19 0.14
CA PRO A 539 0.50 11.45 -0.53
C PRO A 539 0.40 12.63 0.47
N LEU A 540 1.13 13.71 0.18
CA LEU A 540 1.08 14.98 0.89
C LEU A 540 0.15 15.94 0.15
N LEU A 541 -0.96 16.29 0.79
CA LEU A 541 -1.97 17.18 0.22
C LEU A 541 -1.59 18.66 0.39
N SER A 542 -0.95 19.02 1.50
CA SER A 542 -0.47 20.38 1.75
C SER A 542 0.61 20.42 2.82
N GLY A 543 1.43 21.46 2.80
CA GLY A 543 2.44 21.76 3.82
C GLY A 543 3.85 21.36 3.40
N THR A 544 4.81 21.50 4.32
CA THR A 544 6.23 21.21 4.08
C THR A 544 6.77 20.29 5.16
N ILE A 545 7.78 19.49 4.79
CA ILE A 545 8.45 18.55 5.68
C ILE A 545 9.97 18.70 5.58
N THR A 546 10.65 18.15 6.57
CA THR A 546 12.08 17.83 6.55
C THR A 546 12.25 16.35 6.89
N TYR A 547 13.39 15.75 6.53
CA TYR A 547 13.70 14.37 6.89
C TYR A 547 14.75 14.27 8.01
N SER A 548 14.63 13.24 8.83
CA SER A 548 15.59 12.86 9.85
C SER A 548 15.42 11.37 10.20
N PRO A 549 16.35 10.49 9.79
CA PRO A 549 17.49 10.74 8.90
C PRO A 549 17.03 11.06 7.48
N ASP A 550 17.94 11.58 6.66
CA ASP A 550 17.69 11.77 5.23
C ASP A 550 17.47 10.39 4.54
N PRO A 551 16.43 10.26 3.69
CA PRO A 551 16.22 9.04 2.93
C PRO A 551 17.33 8.87 1.88
N LEU A 552 17.62 7.61 1.51
CA LEU A 552 18.61 7.34 0.45
C LEU A 552 18.14 7.84 -0.92
N GLU A 553 16.83 7.81 -1.12
CA GLU A 553 16.16 8.40 -2.27
C GLU A 553 14.87 9.08 -1.78
N PRO A 554 14.61 10.34 -2.17
CA PRO A 554 13.33 10.97 -1.86
C PRO A 554 12.19 10.28 -2.63
N PRO A 555 10.94 10.34 -2.12
CA PRO A 555 9.78 9.88 -2.88
C PRO A 555 9.48 10.83 -4.04
N ALA A 556 8.45 10.54 -4.83
CA ALA A 556 8.01 11.44 -5.89
C ALA A 556 7.48 12.77 -5.32
N ASP A 557 7.38 13.79 -6.17
CA ASP A 557 6.79 15.07 -5.78
C ASP A 557 5.36 14.88 -5.27
N SER A 558 4.97 15.65 -4.25
CA SER A 558 3.68 15.50 -3.53
C SER A 558 3.50 14.19 -2.75
N GLU A 559 4.58 13.45 -2.49
CA GLU A 559 4.59 12.31 -1.57
C GLU A 559 5.61 12.51 -0.44
N ILE A 560 5.43 11.79 0.66
CA ILE A 560 6.38 11.80 1.79
C ILE A 560 6.68 10.40 2.30
N LEU A 561 7.83 10.25 2.97
CA LEU A 561 8.21 9.04 3.68
C LEU A 561 7.94 9.28 5.18
N ILE A 562 6.74 8.92 5.65
CA ILE A 562 6.32 9.26 7.03
C ILE A 562 7.27 8.73 8.12
N CYS A 563 8.04 7.68 7.82
CA CYS A 563 8.93 7.04 8.79
C CYS A 563 10.15 7.87 9.20
N CYS A 564 10.53 8.86 8.40
CA CYS A 564 11.61 9.79 8.70
C CYS A 564 11.20 11.25 8.48
N ALA A 565 9.96 11.54 8.08
CA ALA A 565 9.46 12.89 7.89
C ALA A 565 9.14 13.58 9.23
N ARG A 566 9.42 14.88 9.30
CA ARG A 566 9.01 15.81 10.35
C ARG A 566 8.30 17.02 9.72
N PRO A 567 7.18 17.48 10.28
CA PRO A 567 6.46 18.63 9.73
C PRO A 567 7.23 19.95 9.96
N GLY A 568 7.42 20.72 8.89
CA GLY A 568 7.93 22.10 8.97
C GLY A 568 6.82 23.14 9.07
N THR A 569 5.64 22.82 8.54
CA THR A 569 4.39 23.58 8.66
C THR A 569 3.25 22.63 8.98
N ASP A 570 2.02 23.14 9.12
CA ASP A 570 0.84 22.29 9.15
C ASP A 570 0.82 21.43 7.88
N ILE A 571 0.59 20.13 8.04
CA ILE A 571 0.55 19.15 6.95
C ILE A 571 -0.77 18.40 6.92
N VAL A 572 -1.19 18.02 5.71
CA VAL A 572 -2.34 17.16 5.48
C VAL A 572 -1.91 15.97 4.64
N LEU A 573 -2.16 14.76 5.14
CA LEU A 573 -1.77 13.49 4.53
C LEU A 573 -3.01 12.70 4.13
N ASP A 574 -2.94 12.02 2.99
CA ASP A 574 -4.03 11.17 2.52
C ASP A 574 -3.99 9.76 3.17
N MET A 575 -4.15 9.72 4.50
CA MET A 575 -4.17 8.49 5.30
C MET A 575 -5.07 8.58 6.52
#